data_AF-A0A7C1C713-F1
#
_entry.id   AF-A0A7C1C713-F1
#
_cell.length_a   1.000
_cell.length_b   1.000
_cell.length_c   1.000
_cell.angle_alpha   90.00
_cell.angle_beta   90.00
_cell.angle_gamma   90.00
#
_symmetry.space_group_name_H-M   'P 1'
#
loop_
_entity.id
_entity.type
_entity.pdbx_description
1 polymer ?
#
loop_
_entity_poly.entity_id
_entity_poly.type
_entity_poly.pdbx_seq_one_letter_code
_entity_poly.pdbx_strand_id
1 'polypeptide(L)'
;MDEEIFQKFCAFFGLATCSPDLEGPGLSPAARQDILAAFGIDGSDEEALARSLVDLQWQAWRQVVEPVLVVTEKTEPLSFTIRLPEESSGQPLQWTLTEENGETHAGDVTPAKMPVTGRAEFNGTGYVAVQLSLSVALPCGYHRLALAAGQSDLAGPAAGCLVIVTPGTCSVPPGLQGQTRIWGISCRVDTLSSGRNWGAGDFSD
;
A
#
# COMPACT_ATOMS: atom_id res chain seq x y z
N MET A 1 -29.12 -3.81 7.39
CA MET A 1 -27.78 -4.08 6.82
C MET A 1 -27.34 -5.42 7.36
N ASP A 2 -27.15 -6.39 6.46
CA ASP A 2 -26.66 -7.70 6.83
C ASP A 2 -25.25 -7.60 7.42
N GLU A 3 -25.03 -8.31 8.52
CA GLU A 3 -23.75 -8.42 9.20
C GLU A 3 -22.69 -9.03 8.28
N GLU A 4 -23.07 -10.03 7.48
CA GLU A 4 -22.12 -10.78 6.66
C GLU A 4 -21.51 -9.91 5.55
N ILE A 5 -22.32 -9.11 4.86
CA ILE A 5 -21.84 -8.23 3.78
C ILE A 5 -21.01 -7.07 4.35
N PHE A 6 -21.39 -6.53 5.52
CA PHE A 6 -20.58 -5.54 6.21
C PHE A 6 -19.21 -6.12 6.64
N GLN A 7 -19.17 -7.36 7.10
CA GLN A 7 -17.91 -8.04 7.42
C GLN A 7 -17.03 -8.26 6.18
N LYS A 8 -17.63 -8.58 5.03
CA LYS A 8 -16.89 -8.65 3.74
C LYS A 8 -16.31 -7.29 3.35
N PHE A 9 -17.06 -6.21 3.52
CA PHE A 9 -16.55 -4.85 3.37
C PHE A 9 -15.36 -4.57 4.29
N CYS A 10 -15.51 -4.86 5.59
CA CYS A 10 -14.43 -4.65 6.55
C CYS A 10 -13.20 -5.48 6.20
N ALA A 11 -13.36 -6.74 5.82
CA ALA A 11 -12.26 -7.61 5.42
C ALA A 11 -11.53 -7.08 4.17
N PHE A 12 -12.27 -6.56 3.18
CA PHE A 12 -11.69 -5.99 1.97
C PHE A 12 -10.79 -4.77 2.26
N PHE A 13 -11.21 -3.90 3.19
CA PHE A 13 -10.44 -2.71 3.58
C PHE A 13 -9.49 -2.94 4.76
N GLY A 14 -9.42 -4.15 5.32
CA GLY A 14 -8.62 -4.43 6.52
C GLY A 14 -9.12 -3.72 7.78
N LEU A 15 -10.42 -3.43 7.86
CA LEU A 15 -11.04 -2.78 9.01
C LEU A 15 -11.34 -3.78 10.11
N ALA A 16 -10.89 -3.48 11.33
CA ALA A 16 -11.30 -4.21 12.52
C ALA A 16 -12.75 -3.87 12.88
N THR A 17 -13.56 -4.89 13.14
CA THR A 17 -14.99 -4.73 13.52
C THR A 17 -15.18 -4.64 15.04
N CYS A 18 -14.17 -5.01 15.82
CA CYS A 18 -14.10 -4.83 17.26
C CYS A 18 -12.66 -4.55 17.70
N SER A 19 -12.50 -3.84 18.82
CA SER A 19 -11.23 -3.73 19.52
C SER A 19 -11.25 -4.67 20.72
N PRO A 20 -10.22 -5.51 20.93
CA PRO A 20 -10.14 -6.37 22.11
C PRO A 20 -9.90 -5.58 23.40
N ASP A 21 -9.39 -4.34 23.30
CA ASP A 21 -8.91 -3.55 24.45
C ASP A 21 -9.91 -2.51 24.96
N LEU A 22 -11.08 -2.39 24.31
CA LEU A 22 -12.13 -1.46 24.70
C LEU A 22 -13.40 -2.24 25.04
N GLU A 23 -13.79 -2.22 26.32
CA GLU A 23 -15.09 -2.74 26.75
C GLU A 23 -16.20 -1.86 26.17
N GLY A 24 -17.06 -2.44 25.35
CA GLY A 24 -18.20 -1.75 24.77
C GLY A 24 -18.97 -2.62 23.78
N PRO A 25 -20.22 -2.27 23.45
CA PRO A 25 -20.93 -2.92 22.36
C PRO A 25 -20.15 -2.72 21.05
N GLY A 26 -20.22 -3.68 20.14
CA GLY A 26 -19.67 -3.54 18.79
C GLY A 26 -20.30 -2.37 18.02
N LEU A 27 -19.86 -2.15 16.77
CA LEU A 27 -20.34 -1.05 15.94
C LEU A 27 -21.87 -1.05 15.78
N SER A 28 -22.52 0.05 16.17
CA SER A 28 -23.95 0.26 15.98
C SER A 28 -24.30 0.34 14.48
N PRO A 29 -25.55 0.04 14.06
CA PRO A 29 -25.93 0.15 12.66
C PRO A 29 -25.69 1.54 12.05
N ALA A 30 -25.91 2.61 12.82
CA ALA A 30 -25.64 3.98 12.39
C ALA A 30 -24.14 4.20 12.15
N ALA A 31 -23.28 3.74 13.07
CA ALA A 31 -21.83 3.85 12.90
C ALA A 31 -21.32 3.09 11.66
N ARG A 32 -21.93 1.95 11.33
CA ARG A 32 -21.61 1.20 10.10
C ARG A 32 -21.95 1.99 8.85
N GLN A 33 -23.12 2.66 8.83
CA GLN A 33 -23.52 3.53 7.73
C GLN A 33 -22.58 4.73 7.59
N ASP A 34 -22.20 5.36 8.70
CA ASP A 34 -21.24 6.47 8.71
C ASP A 34 -19.87 6.03 8.16
N ILE A 35 -19.40 4.84 8.53
CA ILE A 35 -18.15 4.27 8.00
C ILE A 35 -18.28 4.03 6.49
N LEU A 36 -19.34 3.39 6.01
CA LEU A 36 -19.54 3.16 4.57
C LEU A 36 -19.55 4.49 3.80
N ALA A 37 -20.28 5.48 4.30
CA ALA A 37 -20.34 6.82 3.71
C ALA A 37 -18.98 7.53 3.70
N ALA A 38 -18.17 7.40 4.77
CA ALA A 38 -16.82 7.96 4.84
C ALA A 38 -15.88 7.35 3.80
N PHE A 39 -16.09 6.08 3.42
CA PHE A 39 -15.39 5.41 2.32
C PHE A 39 -16.02 5.67 0.94
N GLY A 40 -17.08 6.50 0.87
CA GLY A 40 -17.81 6.80 -0.37
C GLY A 40 -18.61 5.62 -0.90
N ILE A 41 -18.96 4.65 -0.06
CA ILE A 41 -19.66 3.43 -0.44
C ILE A 41 -21.15 3.57 -0.18
N ASP A 42 -21.94 3.20 -1.19
CA ASP A 42 -23.40 3.16 -1.07
C ASP A 42 -23.83 1.94 -0.25
N GLY A 43 -24.15 2.21 1.02
CA GLY A 43 -24.71 1.24 1.97
C GLY A 43 -26.19 1.45 2.26
N SER A 44 -26.92 2.11 1.35
CA SER A 44 -28.36 2.41 1.51
C SER A 44 -29.19 1.14 1.72
N ASP A 45 -28.85 0.08 1.00
CA ASP A 45 -29.36 -1.27 1.21
C ASP A 45 -28.28 -2.34 0.93
N GLU A 46 -28.68 -3.60 1.08
CA GLU A 46 -27.80 -4.75 0.92
C GLU A 46 -27.33 -4.96 -0.52
N GLU A 47 -28.22 -4.72 -1.50
CA GLU A 47 -27.88 -4.86 -2.91
C GLU A 47 -26.90 -3.78 -3.36
N ALA A 48 -27.10 -2.54 -2.90
CA ALA A 48 -26.22 -1.42 -3.16
C ALA A 48 -24.81 -1.67 -2.59
N LEU A 49 -24.72 -2.20 -1.37
CA LEU A 49 -23.44 -2.53 -0.75
C LEU A 49 -22.76 -3.70 -1.49
N ALA A 50 -23.50 -4.73 -1.86
CA ALA A 50 -22.96 -5.86 -2.62
C ALA A 50 -22.43 -5.41 -3.99
N ARG A 51 -23.16 -4.55 -4.71
CA ARG A 51 -22.70 -3.96 -5.99
C ARG A 51 -21.44 -3.14 -5.80
N SER A 52 -21.40 -2.29 -4.78
CA SER A 52 -20.23 -1.47 -4.46
C SER A 52 -19.00 -2.33 -4.15
N LEU A 53 -19.18 -3.45 -3.44
CA LEU A 53 -18.07 -4.39 -3.17
C LEU A 53 -17.55 -5.07 -4.43
N VAL A 54 -18.43 -5.50 -5.33
CA VAL A 54 -18.03 -6.06 -6.62
C VAL A 54 -17.25 -5.03 -7.44
N ASP A 55 -17.71 -3.77 -7.46
CA ASP A 55 -17.03 -2.69 -8.17
C ASP A 55 -15.64 -2.39 -7.59
N LEU A 56 -15.51 -2.37 -6.27
CA LEU A 56 -14.22 -2.20 -5.58
C LEU A 56 -13.25 -3.35 -5.86
N GLN A 57 -13.74 -4.60 -5.77
CA GLN A 57 -12.95 -5.78 -6.12
C GLN A 57 -12.50 -5.69 -7.57
N TRP A 58 -13.40 -5.34 -8.48
CA TRP A 58 -13.08 -5.16 -9.89
C TRP A 58 -12.00 -4.08 -10.10
N GLN A 59 -12.11 -2.93 -9.43
CA GLN A 59 -11.08 -1.88 -9.48
C GLN A 59 -9.71 -2.39 -9.03
N ALA A 60 -9.65 -3.13 -7.91
CA ALA A 60 -8.41 -3.72 -7.40
C ALA A 60 -7.80 -4.75 -8.37
N TRP A 61 -8.64 -5.54 -9.05
CA TRP A 61 -8.19 -6.55 -10.02
C TRP A 61 -7.77 -5.98 -11.39
N ARG A 62 -8.27 -4.79 -11.76
CA ARG A 62 -7.81 -4.07 -12.96
C ARG A 62 -6.41 -3.47 -12.80
N GLN A 63 -5.96 -3.29 -11.57
CA GLN A 63 -4.64 -2.79 -11.29
C GLN A 63 -3.61 -3.90 -11.44
N VAL A 64 -2.77 -3.79 -12.47
CA VAL A 64 -1.81 -4.85 -12.85
C VAL A 64 -0.78 -5.05 -11.76
N VAL A 65 -0.32 -3.98 -11.11
CA VAL A 65 0.62 -4.02 -9.99
C VAL A 65 0.22 -2.96 -8.97
N GLU A 66 0.49 -3.22 -7.68
CA GLU A 66 0.31 -2.22 -6.64
C GLU A 66 1.07 -0.92 -6.99
N PRO A 67 0.49 0.26 -6.73
CA PRO A 67 1.06 1.52 -7.21
C PRO A 67 2.31 1.90 -6.43
N VAL A 68 2.45 1.36 -5.21
CA VAL A 68 3.58 1.55 -4.31
C VAL A 68 3.94 0.20 -3.68
N LEU A 69 5.21 -0.14 -3.70
CA LEU A 69 5.79 -1.26 -3.00
C LEU A 69 6.83 -0.71 -2.02
N VAL A 70 6.67 -0.97 -0.72
CA VAL A 70 7.64 -0.57 0.30
C VAL A 70 8.33 -1.80 0.82
N VAL A 71 9.67 -1.80 0.79
CA VAL A 71 10.51 -2.88 1.30
C VAL A 71 11.63 -2.31 2.16
N THR A 72 12.20 -3.14 3.04
CA THR A 72 13.39 -2.76 3.80
C THR A 72 14.66 -2.98 2.96
N GLU A 73 15.73 -2.26 3.25
CA GLU A 73 17.05 -2.50 2.67
C GLU A 73 17.45 -3.97 2.78
N LYS A 74 18.24 -4.46 1.82
CA LYS A 74 18.67 -5.88 1.74
C LYS A 74 17.54 -6.89 1.55
N THR A 75 16.32 -6.44 1.24
CA THR A 75 15.25 -7.33 0.77
C THR A 75 15.62 -7.86 -0.61
N GLU A 76 16.00 -9.13 -0.68
CA GLU A 76 16.24 -9.84 -1.92
C GLU A 76 15.71 -11.29 -1.78
N PRO A 77 14.88 -11.78 -2.73
CA PRO A 77 14.42 -11.10 -3.94
C PRO A 77 13.32 -10.06 -3.67
N LEU A 78 13.27 -9.02 -4.50
CA LEU A 78 12.16 -8.06 -4.52
C LEU A 78 10.89 -8.78 -5.00
N SER A 79 9.94 -9.02 -4.10
CA SER A 79 8.74 -9.82 -4.39
C SER A 79 7.47 -8.97 -4.37
N PHE A 80 6.63 -9.12 -5.38
CA PHE A 80 5.36 -8.40 -5.50
C PHE A 80 4.34 -9.19 -6.33
N THR A 81 3.07 -8.88 -6.13
CA THR A 81 1.96 -9.51 -6.87
C THR A 81 1.63 -8.70 -8.11
N ILE A 82 1.42 -9.38 -9.22
CA ILE A 82 0.76 -8.80 -10.40
C ILE A 82 -0.57 -9.47 -10.66
N ARG A 83 -1.50 -8.74 -11.29
CA ARG A 83 -2.83 -9.20 -11.68
C ARG A 83 -3.03 -8.99 -13.16
N LEU A 84 -3.54 -10.00 -13.86
CA LEU A 84 -3.77 -9.93 -15.29
C LEU A 84 -4.85 -10.93 -15.73
N PRO A 85 -5.47 -10.73 -16.90
CA PRO A 85 -6.34 -11.74 -17.49
C PRO A 85 -5.60 -13.08 -17.64
N GLU A 86 -6.25 -14.19 -17.27
CA GLU A 86 -5.64 -15.53 -17.29
C GLU A 86 -5.16 -15.90 -18.69
N GLU A 87 -5.88 -15.47 -19.74
CA GLU A 87 -5.51 -15.64 -21.15
C GLU A 87 -4.19 -14.97 -21.52
N SER A 88 -3.83 -13.87 -20.85
CA SER A 88 -2.59 -13.13 -21.08
C SER A 88 -1.41 -13.71 -20.30
N SER A 89 -1.65 -14.58 -19.31
CA SER A 89 -0.61 -15.09 -18.40
C SER A 89 0.47 -15.93 -19.10
N GLY A 90 0.17 -16.52 -20.25
CA GLY A 90 1.11 -17.31 -21.04
C GLY A 90 2.14 -16.48 -21.81
N GLN A 91 1.93 -15.17 -21.96
CA GLN A 91 2.82 -14.29 -22.72
C GLN A 91 3.98 -13.77 -21.85
N PRO A 92 5.19 -13.58 -22.40
CA PRO A 92 6.26 -12.90 -21.68
C PRO A 92 5.90 -11.45 -21.35
N LEU A 93 6.17 -11.07 -20.11
CA LEU A 93 6.05 -9.72 -19.58
C LEU A 93 7.46 -9.15 -19.38
N GLN A 94 7.74 -8.04 -20.03
CA GLN A 94 8.95 -7.24 -19.82
C GLN A 94 8.79 -6.42 -18.56
N TRP A 95 9.85 -6.35 -17.76
CA TRP A 95 9.93 -5.44 -16.63
C TRP A 95 11.16 -4.57 -16.75
N THR A 96 11.04 -3.32 -16.28
CA THR A 96 12.14 -2.38 -16.14
C THR A 96 12.06 -1.74 -14.77
N LEU A 97 13.16 -1.76 -14.04
CA LEU A 97 13.31 -1.17 -12.72
C LEU A 97 14.39 -0.09 -12.79
N THR A 98 13.98 1.16 -12.64
CA THR A 98 14.86 2.33 -12.65
C THR A 98 15.13 2.76 -11.21
N GLU A 99 16.40 2.73 -10.83
CA GLU A 99 16.86 3.21 -9.53
C GLU A 99 16.74 4.74 -9.40
N GLU A 100 16.91 5.25 -8.18
CA GLU A 100 16.77 6.69 -7.90
C GLU A 100 17.87 7.50 -8.60
N ASN A 101 19.07 6.89 -8.70
CA ASN A 101 20.22 7.45 -9.42
C ASN A 101 20.09 7.34 -10.95
N GLY A 102 19.04 6.69 -11.48
CA GLY A 102 18.82 6.46 -12.89
C GLY A 102 19.43 5.17 -13.46
N GLU A 103 20.10 4.34 -12.66
CA GLU A 103 20.54 3.00 -13.09
C GLU A 103 19.32 2.13 -13.39
N THR A 104 19.43 1.25 -14.38
CA THR A 104 18.30 0.46 -14.88
C THR A 104 18.59 -1.03 -14.88
N HIS A 105 17.64 -1.79 -14.35
CA HIS A 105 17.58 -3.25 -14.45
C HIS A 105 16.40 -3.63 -15.34
N ALA A 106 16.53 -4.69 -16.12
CA ALA A 106 15.44 -5.16 -16.97
C ALA A 106 15.50 -6.67 -17.16
N GLY A 107 14.36 -7.25 -17.51
CA GLY A 107 14.26 -8.65 -17.85
C GLY A 107 12.85 -9.04 -18.29
N ASP A 108 12.67 -10.34 -18.46
CA ASP A 108 11.40 -10.93 -18.88
C ASP A 108 10.95 -11.97 -17.86
N VAL A 109 9.64 -12.09 -17.69
CA VAL A 109 9.01 -13.15 -16.89
C VAL A 109 7.78 -13.69 -17.60
N THR A 110 7.51 -14.98 -17.48
CA THR A 110 6.25 -15.57 -17.95
C THR A 110 5.33 -15.76 -16.75
N PRO A 111 4.26 -14.95 -16.59
CA PRO A 111 3.38 -15.02 -15.42
C PRO A 111 2.80 -16.42 -15.14
N ALA A 112 2.46 -17.19 -16.19
CA ALA A 112 1.93 -18.55 -16.05
C ALA A 112 2.91 -19.55 -15.41
N LYS A 113 4.20 -19.22 -15.31
CA LYS A 113 5.22 -20.05 -14.62
C LYS A 113 5.42 -19.65 -13.17
N MET A 114 4.78 -18.57 -12.71
CA MET A 114 4.93 -18.03 -11.38
C MET A 114 3.88 -18.60 -10.42
N PRO A 115 4.14 -18.59 -9.09
CA PRO A 115 3.16 -19.03 -8.10
C PRO A 115 1.88 -18.19 -8.17
N VAL A 116 0.72 -18.87 -8.25
CA VAL A 116 -0.60 -18.22 -8.22
C VAL A 116 -0.95 -17.87 -6.77
N THR A 117 -1.25 -16.61 -6.52
CA THR A 117 -1.67 -16.09 -5.21
C THR A 117 -3.15 -15.79 -5.12
N GLY A 118 -3.86 -15.77 -6.25
CA GLY A 118 -5.30 -15.54 -6.28
C GLY A 118 -5.92 -15.74 -7.67
N ARG A 119 -7.23 -15.91 -7.69
CA ARG A 119 -8.05 -15.99 -8.91
C ARG A 119 -9.35 -15.23 -8.68
N ALA A 120 -9.88 -14.63 -9.75
CA ALA A 120 -11.19 -14.01 -9.75
C ALA A 120 -11.80 -14.08 -11.16
N GLU A 121 -13.11 -13.90 -11.24
CA GLU A 121 -13.82 -13.81 -12.51
C GLU A 121 -14.67 -12.54 -12.52
N PHE A 122 -14.55 -11.75 -13.57
CA PHE A 122 -15.33 -10.53 -13.78
C PHE A 122 -15.83 -10.49 -15.20
N ASN A 123 -17.15 -10.31 -15.39
CA ASN A 123 -17.79 -10.23 -16.70
C ASN A 123 -17.43 -11.41 -17.64
N GLY A 124 -17.32 -12.62 -17.09
CA GLY A 124 -16.94 -13.83 -17.83
C GLY A 124 -15.47 -13.91 -18.24
N THR A 125 -14.63 -12.96 -17.79
CA THR A 125 -13.17 -12.99 -17.98
C THR A 125 -12.50 -13.46 -16.70
N GLY A 126 -11.69 -14.51 -16.80
CA GLY A 126 -10.86 -15.00 -15.70
C GLY A 126 -9.62 -14.12 -15.49
N TYR A 127 -9.30 -13.83 -14.24
CA TYR A 127 -8.10 -13.12 -13.81
C TYR A 127 -7.28 -13.99 -12.88
N VAL A 128 -5.95 -13.84 -12.98
CA VAL A 128 -4.99 -14.51 -12.12
C VAL A 128 -4.10 -13.48 -11.45
N ALA A 129 -3.86 -13.68 -10.15
CA ALA A 129 -2.83 -12.98 -9.41
C ALA A 129 -1.63 -13.93 -9.23
N VAL A 130 -0.43 -13.46 -9.58
CA VAL A 130 0.79 -14.25 -9.45
C VAL A 130 1.88 -13.45 -8.75
N GLN A 131 2.76 -14.15 -8.03
CA GLN A 131 3.90 -13.53 -7.34
C GLN A 131 5.14 -13.52 -8.23
N LEU A 132 5.65 -12.33 -8.53
CA LEU A 132 6.95 -12.13 -9.18
C LEU A 132 8.01 -11.92 -8.12
N SER A 133 9.22 -12.39 -8.40
CA SER A 133 10.41 -12.19 -7.57
C SER A 133 11.58 -11.80 -8.46
N LEU A 134 12.10 -10.58 -8.28
CA LEU A 134 13.23 -10.05 -9.01
C LEU A 134 14.49 -10.14 -8.14
N SER A 135 15.54 -10.77 -8.65
CA SER A 135 16.87 -10.81 -8.03
C SER A 135 17.61 -9.49 -8.29
N VAL A 136 17.14 -8.42 -7.67
CA VAL A 136 17.75 -7.09 -7.71
C VAL A 136 17.91 -6.61 -6.27
N ALA A 137 19.13 -6.21 -5.91
CA ALA A 137 19.42 -5.56 -4.65
C ALA A 137 19.40 -4.05 -4.86
N LEU A 138 18.40 -3.38 -4.30
CA LEU A 138 18.24 -1.93 -4.41
C LEU A 138 18.84 -1.21 -3.19
N PRO A 139 19.49 -0.04 -3.37
CA PRO A 139 19.85 0.84 -2.27
C PRO A 139 18.60 1.45 -1.62
N CYS A 140 18.74 2.06 -0.44
CA CYS A 140 17.66 2.88 0.11
C CYS A 140 17.34 4.04 -0.84
N GLY A 141 16.05 4.27 -1.10
CA GLY A 141 15.63 5.31 -2.04
C GLY A 141 14.26 5.08 -2.68
N TYR A 142 13.98 5.90 -3.70
CA TYR A 142 12.76 5.89 -4.49
C TYR A 142 13.04 5.42 -5.92
N HIS A 143 12.53 4.25 -6.27
CA HIS A 143 12.75 3.58 -7.55
C HIS A 143 11.43 3.39 -8.31
N ARG A 144 11.51 3.09 -9.61
CA ARG A 144 10.32 2.91 -10.46
C ARG A 144 10.37 1.59 -11.20
N LEU A 145 9.37 0.75 -10.96
CA LEU A 145 9.10 -0.46 -11.72
C LEU A 145 8.06 -0.15 -12.81
N ALA A 146 8.28 -0.65 -14.01
CA ALA A 146 7.33 -0.64 -15.12
C ALA A 146 7.21 -2.05 -15.71
N LEU A 147 5.99 -2.44 -16.08
CA LEU A 147 5.67 -3.72 -16.70
C LEU A 147 5.06 -3.51 -18.10
N ALA A 148 5.44 -4.32 -19.08
CA ALA A 148 4.96 -4.24 -20.46
C ALA A 148 4.75 -5.64 -21.07
N ALA A 149 3.72 -5.85 -21.90
CA ALA A 149 3.46 -7.13 -22.58
C ALA A 149 3.73 -7.02 -24.10
N GLY A 150 4.94 -7.37 -24.52
CA GLY A 150 5.34 -7.30 -25.95
C GLY A 150 5.50 -5.85 -26.45
N GLN A 151 5.19 -5.61 -27.74
CA GLN A 151 5.25 -4.26 -28.35
C GLN A 151 3.97 -3.42 -28.15
N SER A 152 2.93 -4.01 -27.57
CA SER A 152 1.77 -3.27 -27.11
C SER A 152 2.02 -2.96 -25.64
N ASP A 153 2.17 -1.68 -25.30
CA ASP A 153 2.04 -1.28 -23.90
C ASP A 153 0.76 -1.93 -23.36
N LEU A 154 0.83 -2.56 -22.18
CA LEU A 154 -0.37 -2.83 -21.39
C LEU A 154 -0.92 -1.45 -21.05
N ALA A 155 -1.73 -0.91 -21.96
CA ALA A 155 -1.88 0.53 -22.13
C ALA A 155 -2.51 1.14 -20.89
N GLY A 156 -1.66 1.79 -20.07
CA GLY A 156 -2.09 2.68 -19.01
C GLY A 156 -1.11 2.78 -17.84
N PRO A 157 -1.24 3.82 -17.00
CA PRO A 157 -0.47 3.99 -15.76
C PRO A 157 -0.60 2.84 -14.74
N ALA A 158 -1.48 1.87 -15.00
CA ALA A 158 -1.78 0.72 -14.15
C ALA A 158 -0.66 -0.36 -14.11
N ALA A 159 0.39 -0.21 -14.92
CA ALA A 159 1.54 -1.12 -14.97
C ALA A 159 2.82 -0.54 -14.32
N GLY A 160 2.72 0.63 -13.69
CA GLY A 160 3.82 1.29 -12.98
C GLY A 160 3.71 1.13 -11.46
N CYS A 161 4.85 0.97 -10.79
CA CYS A 161 4.94 0.87 -9.34
C CYS A 161 6.11 1.72 -8.81
N LEU A 162 5.85 2.54 -7.80
CA LEU A 162 6.90 3.21 -7.02
C LEU A 162 7.46 2.21 -5.99
N VAL A 163 8.71 1.83 -6.14
CA VAL A 163 9.40 0.95 -5.20
C VAL A 163 10.17 1.81 -4.21
N ILE A 164 9.81 1.78 -2.94
CA ILE A 164 10.46 2.54 -1.87
C ILE A 164 11.26 1.56 -1.02
N VAL A 165 12.57 1.78 -0.93
CA VAL A 165 13.46 0.99 -0.08
C VAL A 165 13.81 1.80 1.15
N THR A 166 13.43 1.31 2.33
CA THR A 166 13.64 2.00 3.60
C THR A 166 14.74 1.35 4.43
N PRO A 167 15.51 2.12 5.23
CA PRO A 167 16.41 1.53 6.21
C PRO A 167 15.65 0.67 7.22
N GLY A 168 16.28 -0.39 7.73
CA GLY A 168 15.66 -1.24 8.76
C GLY A 168 15.50 -0.55 10.12
N THR A 169 16.25 0.53 10.34
CA THR A 169 16.23 1.32 11.58
C THR A 169 16.34 2.81 11.30
N CYS A 170 15.74 3.63 12.15
CA CYS A 170 15.95 5.07 12.12
C CYS A 170 17.40 5.42 12.52
N SER A 171 17.94 6.48 11.92
CA SER A 171 19.26 7.01 12.30
C SER A 171 19.28 7.42 13.78
N VAL A 172 20.25 6.89 14.52
CA VAL A 172 20.50 7.28 15.91
C VAL A 172 21.74 8.17 15.94
N PRO A 173 21.63 9.42 16.42
CA PRO A 173 22.77 10.32 16.55
C PRO A 173 23.93 9.66 17.31
N PRO A 174 25.20 9.93 16.97
CA PRO A 174 26.35 9.27 17.60
C PRO A 174 26.35 9.33 19.14
N GLY A 175 25.91 10.46 19.73
CA GLY A 175 25.83 10.64 21.19
C GLY A 175 24.73 9.81 21.88
N LEU A 176 23.83 9.20 21.12
CA LEU A 176 22.75 8.32 21.59
C LEU A 176 23.04 6.84 21.32
N GLN A 177 24.17 6.52 20.67
CA GLN A 177 24.56 5.15 20.42
C GLN A 177 25.10 4.49 21.69
N GLY A 178 24.77 3.20 21.89
CA GLY A 178 25.21 2.41 23.04
C GLY A 178 24.39 2.66 24.31
N GLN A 179 25.06 2.72 25.47
CA GLN A 179 24.42 2.87 26.79
C GLN A 179 24.47 4.31 27.32
N THR A 180 24.78 5.28 26.44
CA THR A 180 24.88 6.68 26.82
C THR A 180 23.50 7.22 27.20
N ARG A 181 23.40 7.83 28.38
CA ARG A 181 22.17 8.51 28.82
C ARG A 181 22.31 10.00 28.58
N ILE A 182 21.39 10.56 27.82
CA ILE A 182 21.25 12.01 27.67
C ILE A 182 19.96 12.46 28.34
N TRP A 183 19.92 13.74 28.70
CA TRP A 183 18.70 14.41 29.14
C TRP A 183 18.48 15.65 28.26
N GLY A 184 17.23 16.05 28.12
CA GLY A 184 16.81 17.25 27.42
C GLY A 184 15.59 17.86 28.08
N ILE A 185 15.34 19.14 27.80
CA ILE A 185 14.17 19.84 28.32
C ILE A 185 13.09 19.77 27.25
N SER A 186 11.93 19.24 27.61
CA SER A 186 10.71 19.39 26.80
C SER A 186 9.99 20.65 27.24
N CYS A 187 9.77 21.59 26.33
CA CYS A 187 9.03 22.80 26.60
C CYS A 187 8.09 23.10 25.43
N ARG A 188 7.02 23.85 25.72
CA ARG A 188 6.18 24.44 24.69
C ARG A 188 6.72 25.82 24.36
N VAL A 189 7.22 26.00 23.14
CA VAL A 189 7.85 27.26 22.71
C VAL A 189 6.91 28.45 22.93
N ASP A 190 5.61 28.30 22.68
CA ASP A 190 4.61 29.37 22.88
C ASP A 190 4.52 29.88 24.32
N THR A 191 4.94 29.08 25.31
CA THR A 191 4.90 29.45 26.74
C THR A 191 6.16 30.14 27.23
N LEU A 192 7.19 30.26 26.40
CA LEU A 192 8.43 30.95 26.76
C LEU A 192 8.18 32.46 26.85
N SER A 193 8.77 33.09 27.87
CA SER A 193 8.68 34.53 28.08
C SER A 193 10.10 35.11 28.16
N SER A 194 10.35 36.11 27.32
CA SER A 194 11.59 36.88 27.32
C SER A 194 11.28 38.38 27.27
N GLY A 195 12.29 39.21 27.56
CA GLY A 195 12.15 40.67 27.45
C GLY A 195 11.99 41.18 26.00
N ARG A 196 12.06 40.28 25.00
CA ARG A 196 12.01 40.63 23.57
C ARG A 196 10.73 40.13 22.90
N ASN A 197 10.16 39.04 23.38
CA ASN A 197 9.00 38.43 22.78
C ASN A 197 7.71 39.19 23.10
N TRP A 198 6.68 39.03 22.25
CA TRP A 198 5.46 39.83 22.28
C TRP A 198 4.27 39.03 22.84
N GLY A 199 4.46 38.42 24.02
CA GLY A 199 3.39 37.71 24.74
C GLY A 199 3.21 36.24 24.39
N ALA A 200 4.03 35.70 23.49
CA ALA A 200 4.21 34.27 23.23
C ALA A 200 5.65 34.04 22.77
N GLY A 201 6.21 32.88 23.12
CA GLY A 201 7.58 32.57 22.71
C GLY A 201 7.71 32.30 21.21
N ASP A 202 8.86 32.69 20.65
CA ASP A 202 9.20 32.49 19.25
C ASP A 202 10.54 31.76 19.06
N PHE A 203 11.02 31.60 17.82
CA PHE A 203 12.27 30.89 17.53
C PHE A 203 13.55 31.57 18.05
N SER A 204 13.45 32.80 18.58
CA SER A 204 14.57 33.56 19.15
C SER A 204 14.67 33.47 20.69
N ASP A 205 13.66 32.87 21.33
CA ASP A 205 13.63 32.56 22.77
C ASP A 205 14.24 31.20 23.09
#